data_AF-A0A5S3TV32-F1
#
_entry.id   AF-A0A5S3TV32-F1
#
_cell.length_a   1.000
_cell.length_b   1.000
_cell.length_c   1.000
_cell.angle_alpha   90.00
_cell.angle_beta   90.00
_cell.angle_gamma   90.00
#
_symmetry.space_group_name_H-M   'P 1'
#
loop_
_entity.id
_entity.type
_entity.pdbx_description
1 polymer ?
#
loop_
_entity_poly.entity_id
_entity_poly.type
_entity_poly.pdbx_seq_one_letter_code
_entity_poly.pdbx_strand_id
1 'polypeptide(L)'
;MKNVDELVVNLTHLMNHKDKVPEEGFIELMGKILGNNPSLGWELGPSPEKGEIDVLSISTGDDDEFYEIRDMDIFPIDGSGWQIVLGVPPRNWEMFFFISSESNEEIEVDANNWLYSATWTDNCVDIEMSGPRQDLIDKGIIDDALRVVLVGEIGELNLRSFVRSFKFFDGHIDERFKSIKSLRKDFSSHFDSCFYRTFLVS
;
A
#
# COMPACT_ATOMS: atom_id res chain seq x y z
N MET A 1 -1.41 -19.68 -8.06
CA MET A 1 -2.84 -19.31 -7.96
C MET A 1 -3.77 -20.35 -8.63
N LYS A 2 -4.90 -20.74 -8.02
CA LYS A 2 -5.89 -21.65 -8.65
C LYS A 2 -7.01 -20.84 -9.31
N ASN A 3 -7.31 -21.16 -10.57
CA ASN A 3 -8.45 -20.65 -11.35
C ASN A 3 -8.55 -19.11 -11.42
N VAL A 4 -7.50 -18.48 -11.93
CA VAL A 4 -7.37 -17.02 -12.08
C VAL A 4 -8.55 -16.39 -12.82
N ASP A 5 -9.03 -17.03 -13.88
CA ASP A 5 -10.17 -16.56 -14.66
C ASP A 5 -11.45 -16.48 -13.79
N GLU A 6 -11.68 -17.48 -12.94
CA GLU A 6 -12.83 -17.50 -12.04
C GLU A 6 -12.72 -16.41 -10.97
N LEU A 7 -11.52 -16.18 -10.42
CA LEU A 7 -11.25 -15.08 -9.48
C LEU A 7 -11.62 -13.73 -10.12
N VAL A 8 -11.09 -13.45 -11.31
CA VAL A 8 -11.31 -12.20 -12.05
C VAL A 8 -12.78 -11.99 -12.36
N VAL A 9 -13.48 -13.01 -12.86
CA VAL A 9 -14.91 -12.94 -13.18
C VAL A 9 -15.73 -12.64 -11.93
N ASN A 10 -15.45 -13.33 -10.82
CA ASN A 10 -16.21 -13.16 -9.59
C ASN A 10 -15.97 -11.79 -8.94
N LEU A 11 -14.72 -11.31 -8.88
CA LEU A 11 -14.40 -9.96 -8.38
C LEU A 11 -15.09 -8.89 -9.22
N THR A 12 -15.00 -9.01 -10.55
CA THR A 12 -15.67 -8.08 -11.49
C THR A 12 -17.18 -8.09 -11.28
N HIS A 13 -17.78 -9.27 -11.10
CA HIS A 13 -19.22 -9.38 -10.86
C HIS A 13 -19.63 -8.71 -9.54
N LEU A 14 -18.87 -8.93 -8.47
CA LEU A 14 -19.10 -8.31 -7.18
C LEU A 14 -19.01 -6.78 -7.26
N MET A 15 -17.93 -6.25 -7.87
CA MET A 15 -17.73 -4.80 -7.98
C MET A 15 -18.81 -4.11 -8.82
N ASN A 16 -19.30 -4.75 -9.89
CA ASN A 16 -20.45 -4.26 -10.67
C ASN A 16 -21.76 -4.16 -9.87
N HIS A 17 -21.85 -4.85 -8.74
CA HIS A 17 -23.05 -4.88 -7.89
C HIS A 17 -22.81 -4.34 -6.49
N LYS A 18 -21.64 -3.75 -6.19
CA LYS A 18 -21.24 -3.33 -4.83
C LYS A 18 -22.31 -2.50 -4.11
N ASP A 19 -22.95 -1.56 -4.82
CA ASP A 19 -23.94 -0.64 -4.25
C ASP A 19 -25.28 -1.31 -3.92
N LYS A 20 -25.47 -2.57 -4.35
CA LYS A 20 -26.66 -3.38 -4.06
C LYS A 20 -26.42 -4.40 -2.94
N VAL A 21 -25.19 -4.51 -2.46
CA VAL A 21 -24.77 -5.49 -1.45
C VAL A 21 -24.48 -4.74 -0.15
N PRO A 22 -25.12 -5.10 0.98
CA PRO A 22 -24.75 -4.57 2.28
C PRO A 22 -23.30 -4.90 2.63
N GLU A 23 -22.66 -4.07 3.44
CA GLU A 23 -21.24 -4.21 3.83
C GLU A 23 -20.89 -5.62 4.33
N GLU A 24 -21.66 -6.17 5.29
CA GLU A 24 -21.45 -7.53 5.80
C GLU A 24 -21.54 -8.59 4.69
N GLY A 25 -22.47 -8.40 3.75
CA GLY A 25 -22.63 -9.29 2.59
C GLY A 25 -21.46 -9.16 1.60
N PHE A 26 -20.89 -7.98 1.45
CA PHE A 26 -19.70 -7.76 0.62
C PHE A 26 -18.50 -8.50 1.21
N ILE A 27 -18.28 -8.36 2.53
CA ILE A 27 -17.21 -9.06 3.26
C ILE A 27 -17.37 -10.58 3.14
N GLU A 28 -18.60 -11.10 3.31
CA GLU A 28 -18.88 -12.53 3.15
C GLU A 28 -18.59 -13.03 1.73
N LEU A 29 -19.00 -12.27 0.71
CA LEU A 29 -18.75 -12.63 -0.69
C LEU A 29 -17.25 -12.57 -1.01
N MET A 30 -16.52 -11.55 -0.54
CA MET A 30 -15.06 -11.50 -0.67
C MET A 30 -14.41 -12.73 -0.04
N GLY A 31 -14.83 -13.12 1.17
CA GLY A 31 -14.33 -14.32 1.82
C GLY A 31 -14.57 -15.61 1.01
N LYS A 32 -15.72 -15.72 0.33
CA LYS A 32 -16.01 -16.85 -0.57
C LYS A 32 -15.17 -16.82 -1.84
N ILE A 33 -15.03 -15.66 -2.46
CA ILE A 33 -14.26 -15.48 -3.71
C ILE A 33 -12.78 -15.80 -3.46
N LEU A 34 -12.22 -15.28 -2.37
CA LEU A 34 -10.81 -15.48 -2.01
C LEU A 34 -10.56 -16.82 -1.30
N GLY A 35 -11.58 -17.56 -0.90
CA GLY A 35 -11.43 -18.82 -0.16
C GLY A 35 -10.58 -19.89 -0.86
N ASN A 36 -10.49 -19.84 -2.19
CA ASN A 36 -9.62 -20.73 -2.98
C ASN A 36 -8.16 -20.24 -3.09
N ASN A 37 -7.88 -19.00 -2.67
CA ASN A 37 -6.59 -18.34 -2.69
C ASN A 37 -6.35 -17.64 -1.33
N PRO A 38 -6.18 -18.40 -0.23
CA PRO A 38 -6.19 -17.88 1.15
C PRO A 38 -4.99 -16.97 1.50
N SER A 39 -3.98 -16.92 0.64
CA SER A 39 -2.84 -16.00 0.72
C SER A 39 -3.21 -14.57 0.29
N LEU A 40 -4.31 -14.41 -0.45
CA LEU A 40 -4.76 -13.10 -0.93
C LEU A 40 -5.49 -12.32 0.16
N GLY A 41 -5.06 -11.09 0.38
CA GLY A 41 -5.76 -10.05 1.11
C GLY A 41 -6.47 -9.08 0.18
N TRP A 42 -7.34 -8.24 0.74
CA TRP A 42 -8.03 -7.19 0.00
C TRP A 42 -8.25 -5.93 0.84
N GLU A 43 -8.30 -4.80 0.15
CA GLU A 43 -8.70 -3.49 0.69
C GLU A 43 -9.63 -2.80 -0.31
N LEU A 44 -10.70 -2.16 0.16
CA LEU A 44 -11.57 -1.33 -0.66
C LEU A 44 -11.56 0.10 -0.12
N GLY A 45 -11.25 1.06 -0.98
CA GLY A 45 -11.23 2.48 -0.61
C GLY A 45 -11.29 3.40 -1.83
N PRO A 46 -11.38 4.72 -1.64
CA PRO A 46 -11.44 5.66 -2.73
C PRO A 46 -10.11 5.72 -3.50
N SER A 47 -10.18 6.02 -4.79
CA SER A 47 -8.99 6.30 -5.60
C SER A 47 -8.27 7.55 -5.05
N PRO A 48 -6.93 7.51 -4.98
CA PRO A 48 -6.15 8.65 -4.51
C PRO A 48 -6.24 9.88 -5.43
N GLU A 49 -6.51 9.68 -6.72
CA GLU A 49 -6.62 10.77 -7.72
C GLU A 49 -8.07 11.25 -7.86
N LYS A 50 -9.02 10.30 -7.92
CA LYS A 50 -10.42 10.55 -8.22
C LYS A 50 -11.28 9.97 -7.10
N GLY A 51 -11.47 10.72 -6.02
CA GLY A 51 -12.17 10.23 -4.82
C GLY A 51 -13.59 9.69 -5.04
N GLU A 52 -14.17 9.84 -6.23
CA GLU A 52 -15.45 9.25 -6.66
C GLU A 52 -15.32 7.83 -7.23
N ILE A 53 -14.10 7.34 -7.51
CA ILE A 53 -13.83 5.99 -8.01
C ILE A 53 -13.44 5.10 -6.84
N ASP A 54 -14.12 3.97 -6.65
CA ASP A 54 -13.72 2.97 -5.67
C ASP A 54 -12.62 2.05 -6.21
N VAL A 55 -11.59 1.77 -5.42
CA VAL A 55 -10.47 0.91 -5.78
C VAL A 55 -10.46 -0.31 -4.86
N LEU A 56 -10.69 -1.48 -5.45
CA LEU A 56 -10.47 -2.77 -4.80
C LEU A 56 -9.01 -3.19 -5.05
N SER A 57 -8.20 -3.17 -3.99
CA SER A 57 -6.81 -3.61 -4.03
C SER A 57 -6.72 -5.07 -3.62
N ILE A 58 -6.06 -5.91 -4.42
CA ILE A 58 -5.74 -7.30 -4.09
C ILE A 58 -4.25 -7.38 -3.75
N SER A 59 -3.90 -7.90 -2.58
CA SER A 59 -2.51 -8.06 -2.14
C SER A 59 -2.24 -9.48 -1.68
N THR A 60 -0.98 -9.87 -1.53
CA THR A 60 -0.59 -11.17 -0.96
C THR A 60 0.66 -10.98 -0.11
N GLY A 61 0.76 -11.71 1.00
CA GLY A 61 1.97 -11.72 1.83
C GLY A 61 3.14 -12.50 1.19
N ASP A 62 2.88 -13.27 0.14
CA ASP A 62 3.85 -14.10 -0.56
C ASP A 62 4.43 -13.34 -1.76
N ASP A 63 5.75 -13.11 -1.76
CA ASP A 63 6.43 -12.38 -2.83
C ASP A 63 6.43 -13.14 -4.17
N ASP A 64 6.58 -14.46 -4.15
CA ASP A 64 6.60 -15.27 -5.37
C ASP A 64 5.20 -15.24 -6.01
N GLU A 65 4.15 -15.43 -5.22
CA GLU A 65 2.77 -15.31 -5.70
C GLU A 65 2.47 -13.90 -6.22
N PHE A 66 2.96 -12.86 -5.54
CA PHE A 66 2.78 -11.48 -5.98
C PHE A 66 3.34 -11.24 -7.38
N TYR A 67 4.58 -11.70 -7.62
CA TYR A 67 5.23 -11.56 -8.93
C TYR A 67 4.60 -12.45 -9.99
N GLU A 68 4.13 -13.66 -9.64
CA GLU A 68 3.32 -14.49 -10.54
C GLU A 68 2.07 -13.74 -11.01
N ILE A 69 1.31 -13.12 -10.11
CA ILE A 69 0.08 -12.38 -10.46
C ILE A 69 0.41 -11.14 -11.29
N ARG A 70 1.46 -10.40 -10.92
CA ARG A 70 1.93 -9.24 -11.67
C ARG A 70 2.25 -9.60 -13.12
N ASP A 71 2.98 -10.69 -13.32
CA ASP A 71 3.47 -11.11 -14.64
C ASP A 71 2.35 -11.67 -15.54
N MET A 72 1.16 -11.95 -14.99
CA MET A 72 -0.02 -12.29 -15.78
C MET A 72 -0.65 -11.09 -16.49
N ASP A 73 -0.29 -9.85 -16.12
CA ASP A 73 -0.77 -8.61 -16.74
C ASP A 73 -2.31 -8.49 -16.78
N ILE A 74 -2.96 -8.93 -15.69
CA ILE A 74 -4.42 -8.94 -15.55
C ILE A 74 -4.95 -7.62 -14.98
N PHE A 75 -4.17 -6.99 -14.11
CA PHE A 75 -4.54 -5.76 -13.43
C PHE A 75 -3.86 -4.54 -14.07
N PRO A 76 -4.52 -3.37 -14.11
CA PRO A 76 -5.82 -3.08 -13.51
C PRO A 76 -7.02 -3.58 -14.34
N ILE A 77 -8.15 -3.78 -13.66
CA ILE A 77 -9.46 -4.03 -14.29
C ILE A 77 -10.37 -2.83 -14.01
N ASP A 78 -10.82 -2.17 -15.08
CA ASP A 78 -11.65 -0.97 -14.97
C ASP A 78 -13.15 -1.30 -15.12
N GLY A 79 -13.96 -0.68 -14.27
CA GLY A 79 -15.41 -0.70 -14.34
C GLY A 79 -16.02 0.71 -14.25
N SER A 80 -17.36 0.78 -14.33
CA SER A 80 -18.06 2.05 -14.21
C SER A 80 -18.08 2.52 -12.76
N GLY A 81 -17.16 3.44 -12.40
CA GLY A 81 -17.05 4.01 -11.06
C GLY A 81 -16.21 3.18 -10.09
N TRP A 82 -15.50 2.16 -10.57
CA TRP A 82 -14.60 1.36 -9.75
C TRP A 82 -13.42 0.80 -10.57
N GLN A 83 -12.35 0.40 -9.87
CA GLN A 83 -11.18 -0.28 -10.42
C GLN A 83 -10.72 -1.42 -9.50
N ILE A 84 -10.17 -2.50 -10.06
CA ILE A 84 -9.46 -3.54 -9.29
C ILE A 84 -7.97 -3.47 -9.63
N VAL A 85 -7.11 -3.43 -8.63
CA VAL A 85 -5.64 -3.28 -8.78
C VAL A 85 -4.87 -4.33 -7.98
N LEU A 86 -3.61 -4.57 -8.39
CA LEU A 86 -2.66 -5.39 -7.64
C LEU A 86 -1.85 -4.52 -6.67
N GLY A 87 -1.81 -4.91 -5.40
CA GLY A 87 -1.16 -4.18 -4.33
C GLY A 87 -1.90 -2.88 -3.95
N VAL A 88 -1.70 -2.44 -2.71
CA VAL A 88 -2.31 -1.20 -2.22
C VAL A 88 -1.72 0.03 -2.95
N PRO A 89 -2.55 0.90 -3.58
CA PRO A 89 -2.06 2.14 -4.19
C PRO A 89 -1.63 3.15 -3.11
N PRO A 90 -0.91 4.22 -3.48
CA PRO A 90 -0.68 5.35 -2.59
C PRO A 90 -2.02 5.92 -2.10
N ARG A 91 -2.05 6.48 -0.89
CA ARG A 91 -3.27 7.01 -0.27
C ARG A 91 -3.26 8.53 -0.26
N ASN A 92 -4.42 9.18 -0.34
CA ASN A 92 -4.54 10.58 0.08
C ASN A 92 -5.04 10.58 1.53
N TRP A 93 -4.13 10.77 2.48
CA TRP A 93 -4.36 10.47 3.90
C TRP A 93 -3.64 11.47 4.81
N GLU A 94 -4.13 11.60 6.03
CA GLU A 94 -3.58 12.55 7.03
C GLU A 94 -2.33 12.02 7.74
N MET A 95 -1.74 10.90 7.29
CA MET A 95 -0.59 10.25 7.94
C MET A 95 -0.83 9.86 9.41
N PHE A 96 -2.09 9.62 9.74
CA PHE A 96 -2.57 9.24 11.05
C PHE A 96 -3.17 7.84 10.99
N PHE A 97 -2.75 6.95 11.89
CA PHE A 97 -3.17 5.55 11.88
C PHE A 97 -2.94 4.87 13.23
N PHE A 98 -3.52 3.68 13.38
CA PHE A 98 -3.34 2.82 14.55
C PHE A 98 -2.56 1.57 14.17
N ILE A 99 -1.65 1.13 15.05
CA ILE A 99 -0.99 -0.18 14.96
C ILE A 99 -1.27 -0.96 16.23
N SER A 100 -1.65 -2.22 16.08
CA SER A 100 -1.77 -3.15 17.21
C SER A 100 -0.40 -3.73 17.56
N SER A 101 0.00 -3.65 18.83
CA SER A 101 1.15 -4.38 19.35
C SER A 101 0.85 -5.88 19.50
N GLU A 102 1.89 -6.68 19.78
CA GLU A 102 1.73 -8.10 20.13
C GLU A 102 0.81 -8.33 21.34
N SER A 103 0.68 -7.33 22.23
CA SER A 103 -0.23 -7.36 23.38
C SER A 103 -1.66 -6.90 23.06
N ASN A 104 -2.00 -6.75 21.77
CA ASN A 104 -3.27 -6.17 21.28
C ASN A 104 -3.55 -4.75 21.81
N GLU A 105 -2.50 -4.00 22.17
CA GLU A 105 -2.65 -2.59 22.49
C GLU A 105 -2.63 -1.79 21.19
N GLU A 106 -3.65 -0.97 20.95
CA GLU A 106 -3.65 -0.05 19.81
C GLU A 106 -2.83 1.19 20.11
N ILE A 107 -1.88 1.48 19.23
CA ILE A 107 -0.95 2.59 19.36
C ILE A 107 -1.24 3.57 18.24
N GLU A 108 -1.58 4.78 18.65
CA GLU A 108 -1.83 5.90 17.76
C GLU A 108 -0.51 6.47 17.22
N VAL A 109 -0.38 6.53 15.90
CA VAL A 109 0.79 7.04 15.20
C VAL A 109 0.39 8.27 14.38
N ASP A 110 1.07 9.39 14.64
CA ASP A 110 1.04 10.59 13.81
C ASP A 110 2.39 10.73 13.09
N ALA A 111 2.39 10.44 11.79
CA ALA A 111 3.57 10.50 10.94
C ALA A 111 3.74 11.83 10.19
N ASN A 112 2.91 12.84 10.44
CA ASN A 112 2.96 14.12 9.70
C ASN A 112 4.31 14.83 9.73
N ASN A 113 5.03 14.70 10.84
CA ASN A 113 6.31 15.36 11.08
C ASN A 113 7.50 14.41 10.89
N TRP A 114 7.26 13.22 10.33
CA TRP A 114 8.34 12.29 10.03
C TRP A 114 9.19 12.83 8.88
N LEU A 115 10.44 12.41 8.90
CA LEU A 115 11.46 12.78 7.95
C LEU A 115 11.98 11.52 7.27
N TYR A 116 12.48 11.68 6.05
CA TYR A 116 13.16 10.61 5.34
C TYR A 116 14.44 11.12 4.67
N SER A 117 15.40 10.21 4.52
CA SER A 117 16.57 10.35 3.66
C SER A 117 16.54 9.18 2.68
N ALA A 118 16.84 9.45 1.41
CA ALA A 118 16.78 8.42 0.36
C ALA A 118 18.10 8.39 -0.43
N THR A 119 18.65 7.20 -0.58
CA THR A 119 19.83 6.94 -1.43
C THR A 119 19.35 6.27 -2.71
N TRP A 120 19.29 7.04 -3.79
CA TRP A 120 18.76 6.60 -5.07
C TRP A 120 19.83 5.97 -5.96
N THR A 121 19.46 4.92 -6.65
CA THR A 121 20.20 4.34 -7.78
C THR A 121 19.29 4.27 -9.00
N ASP A 122 19.79 3.80 -10.15
CA ASP A 122 19.00 3.71 -11.37
C ASP A 122 17.74 2.82 -11.22
N ASN A 123 17.83 1.76 -10.40
CA ASN A 123 16.78 0.74 -10.31
C ASN A 123 16.18 0.56 -8.91
N CYS A 124 16.80 1.11 -7.87
CA CYS A 124 16.30 0.96 -6.52
C CYS A 124 16.66 2.14 -5.60
N VAL A 125 16.02 2.19 -4.44
CA VAL A 125 16.24 3.18 -3.39
C VAL A 125 16.38 2.50 -2.04
N ASP A 126 17.29 3.01 -1.21
CA ASP A 126 17.30 2.75 0.24
C ASP A 126 16.72 3.95 0.97
N ILE A 127 15.81 3.70 1.93
CA ILE A 127 15.11 4.76 2.65
C ILE A 127 15.44 4.69 4.15
N GLU A 128 15.94 5.77 4.72
CA GLU A 128 16.06 5.96 6.16
C GLU A 128 14.92 6.86 6.60
N MET A 129 14.16 6.47 7.62
CA MET A 129 13.06 7.26 8.16
C MET A 129 13.34 7.62 9.61
N SER A 130 13.08 8.87 9.97
CA SER A 130 13.16 9.31 11.36
C SER A 130 11.87 10.02 11.75
N GLY A 131 11.43 9.80 12.98
CA GLY A 131 10.21 10.37 13.50
C GLY A 131 10.26 10.46 15.02
N PRO A 132 9.46 11.35 15.63
CA PRO A 132 9.32 11.38 17.07
C PRO A 132 8.47 10.18 17.47
N ARG A 133 9.04 9.15 18.11
CA ARG A 133 8.37 8.26 19.11
C ARG A 133 9.20 7.03 19.49
N GLN A 134 9.86 7.11 20.65
CA GLN A 134 10.60 6.02 21.28
C GLN A 134 9.70 4.82 21.66
N ASP A 135 8.42 5.08 21.93
CA ASP A 135 7.39 4.07 22.26
C ASP A 135 7.16 3.05 21.13
N LEU A 136 7.32 3.44 19.86
CA LEU A 136 7.24 2.49 18.74
C LEU A 136 8.41 1.50 18.74
N ILE A 137 9.60 2.00 19.09
CA ILE A 137 10.83 1.21 19.20
C ILE A 137 10.71 0.27 20.39
N ASP A 138 10.33 0.81 21.55
CA ASP A 138 10.23 0.06 22.80
C ASP A 138 9.21 -1.09 22.70
N LYS A 139 8.17 -0.92 21.88
CA LYS A 139 7.14 -1.93 21.61
C LYS A 139 7.43 -2.82 20.40
N GLY A 140 8.55 -2.62 19.72
CA GLY A 140 8.97 -3.45 18.58
C GLY A 140 8.11 -3.31 17.33
N ILE A 141 7.35 -2.22 17.19
CA ILE A 141 6.41 -2.01 16.08
C ILE A 141 6.88 -0.96 15.06
N ILE A 142 8.13 -0.50 15.19
CA ILE A 142 8.64 0.57 14.34
C ILE A 142 8.62 0.18 12.86
N ASP A 143 9.04 -1.04 12.51
CA ASP A 143 9.11 -1.49 11.12
C ASP A 143 7.73 -1.55 10.46
N ASP A 144 6.70 -1.96 11.21
CA ASP A 144 5.32 -1.93 10.73
C ASP A 144 4.85 -0.49 10.50
N ALA A 145 5.19 0.43 11.40
CA ALA A 145 4.87 1.85 11.23
C ALA A 145 5.56 2.45 10.01
N LEU A 146 6.84 2.14 9.79
CA LEU A 146 7.56 2.56 8.58
C LEU A 146 6.88 2.01 7.33
N ARG A 147 6.52 0.71 7.34
CA ARG A 147 5.87 0.05 6.21
C ARG A 147 4.53 0.69 5.90
N VAL A 148 3.69 0.98 6.90
CA VAL A 148 2.40 1.66 6.71
C VAL A 148 2.60 3.02 6.06
N VAL A 149 3.57 3.81 6.53
CA VAL A 149 3.87 5.13 5.95
C VAL A 149 4.37 5.00 4.51
N LEU A 150 5.28 4.07 4.24
CA LEU A 150 5.79 3.86 2.88
C LEU A 150 4.70 3.38 1.92
N VAL A 151 3.87 2.41 2.31
CA VAL A 151 2.73 1.97 1.48
C VAL A 151 1.77 3.12 1.25
N GLY A 152 1.45 3.91 2.27
CA GLY A 152 0.60 5.09 2.13
C GLY A 152 1.16 6.15 1.18
N GLU A 153 2.49 6.34 1.18
CA GLU A 153 3.12 7.38 0.37
C GLU A 153 3.47 6.95 -1.05
N ILE A 154 3.97 5.73 -1.25
CA ILE A 154 4.45 5.26 -2.55
C ILE A 154 3.68 4.06 -3.09
N GLY A 155 2.81 3.42 -2.31
CA GLY A 155 2.08 2.22 -2.72
C GLY A 155 2.91 0.94 -2.62
N GLU A 156 2.22 -0.19 -2.49
CA GLU A 156 2.82 -1.49 -2.24
C GLU A 156 3.63 -2.02 -3.44
N LEU A 157 3.13 -1.86 -4.67
CA LEU A 157 3.85 -2.29 -5.88
C LEU A 157 5.21 -1.60 -5.99
N ASN A 158 5.25 -0.29 -5.74
CA ASN A 158 6.49 0.48 -5.78
C ASN A 158 7.43 0.12 -4.64
N LEU A 159 6.88 -0.07 -3.43
CA LEU A 159 7.65 -0.51 -2.27
C LEU A 159 8.38 -1.82 -2.59
N ARG A 160 7.69 -2.83 -3.11
CA ARG A 160 8.30 -4.12 -3.45
C ARG A 160 9.27 -4.06 -4.64
N SER A 161 8.96 -3.24 -5.64
CA SER A 161 9.71 -3.23 -6.91
C SER A 161 10.98 -2.37 -6.87
N PHE A 162 10.98 -1.28 -6.11
CA PHE A 162 12.07 -0.29 -6.13
C PHE A 162 12.73 -0.07 -4.77
N VAL A 163 12.07 -0.35 -3.64
CA VAL A 163 12.69 -0.14 -2.33
C VAL A 163 13.49 -1.38 -1.95
N ARG A 164 14.82 -1.25 -1.94
CA ARG A 164 15.72 -2.34 -1.58
C ARG A 164 15.76 -2.55 -0.07
N SER A 165 15.78 -1.45 0.68
CA SER A 165 15.78 -1.47 2.13
C SER A 165 15.12 -0.22 2.69
N PHE A 166 14.46 -0.38 3.83
CA PHE A 166 14.04 0.75 4.65
C PHE A 166 14.34 0.44 6.12
N LYS A 167 14.62 1.48 6.90
CA LYS A 167 14.92 1.33 8.33
C LYS A 167 14.63 2.61 9.11
N PHE A 168 14.49 2.46 10.42
CA PHE A 168 14.43 3.58 11.33
C PHE A 168 15.82 4.19 11.55
N PHE A 169 15.87 5.50 11.68
CA PHE A 169 17.06 6.27 12.02
C PHE A 169 16.84 7.06 13.31
N ASP A 170 17.57 6.65 14.35
CA ASP A 170 17.56 7.21 15.71
C ASP A 170 18.72 8.21 15.96
N GLY A 171 19.54 8.46 14.95
CA GLY A 171 20.71 9.33 15.03
C GLY A 171 20.41 10.82 14.91
N HIS A 172 21.48 11.61 14.75
CA HIS A 172 21.36 13.05 14.55
C HIS A 172 20.82 13.36 13.15
N ILE A 173 19.71 14.10 13.10
CA ILE A 173 19.11 14.57 11.85
C ILE A 173 19.99 15.65 11.22
N ASP A 174 20.38 15.41 9.98
CA ASP A 174 21.20 16.31 9.16
C ASP A 174 20.43 16.79 7.91
N GLU A 175 21.13 17.52 7.05
CA GLU A 175 20.57 18.14 5.83
C GLU A 175 20.06 17.14 4.77
N ARG A 176 20.37 15.85 4.88
CA ARG A 176 19.85 14.82 3.95
C ARG A 176 18.38 14.52 4.21
N PHE A 177 17.90 14.77 5.42
CA PHE A 177 16.53 14.47 5.82
C PHE A 177 15.55 15.53 5.30
N LYS A 178 14.53 15.06 4.60
CA LYS A 178 13.43 15.84 4.04
C LYS A 178 12.12 15.44 4.72
N SER A 179 11.10 16.29 4.64
CA SER A 179 9.76 15.95 5.12
C SER A 179 9.19 14.76 4.35
N ILE A 180 8.60 13.79 5.06
CA ILE A 180 7.93 12.63 4.46
C ILE A 180 6.90 13.00 3.39
N LYS A 181 6.27 14.18 3.52
CA LYS A 181 5.32 14.74 2.55
C LYS A 181 5.90 14.96 1.15
N SER A 182 7.22 15.00 1.02
CA SER A 182 7.90 15.11 -0.27
C SER A 182 8.30 13.77 -0.88
N LEU A 183 8.22 12.67 -0.13
CA LEU A 183 8.69 11.34 -0.58
C LEU A 183 8.01 10.91 -1.87
N ARG A 184 6.68 11.02 -1.91
CA ARG A 184 5.84 10.67 -3.07
C ARG A 184 6.30 11.36 -4.36
N LYS A 185 6.55 12.67 -4.27
CA LYS A 185 7.00 13.50 -5.38
C LYS A 185 8.41 13.15 -5.81
N ASP A 186 9.33 12.99 -4.86
CA ASP A 186 10.72 12.65 -5.16
C ASP A 186 10.81 11.27 -5.83
N PHE A 187 10.04 10.31 -5.33
CA PHE A 187 9.96 8.94 -5.87
C PHE A 187 9.43 8.92 -7.32
N SER A 188 8.32 9.61 -7.60
CA SER A 188 7.73 9.69 -8.96
C SER A 188 8.54 10.52 -9.96
N SER A 189 9.42 11.38 -9.46
CA SER A 189 10.37 12.13 -10.28
C SER A 189 11.60 11.29 -10.64
N HIS A 190 11.96 10.32 -9.80
CA HIS A 190 13.15 9.48 -9.97
C HIS A 190 12.88 8.24 -10.83
N PHE A 191 11.80 7.50 -10.57
CA PHE A 191 11.49 6.28 -11.32
C PHE A 191 10.40 6.52 -12.37
N ASP A 192 10.77 6.52 -13.65
CA ASP A 192 9.82 6.68 -14.75
C ASP A 192 8.80 5.55 -14.84
N SER A 193 9.21 4.35 -14.42
CA SER A 193 8.40 3.13 -14.35
C SER A 193 7.63 2.98 -13.04
N CYS A 194 7.47 4.05 -12.25
CA CYS A 194 6.62 4.04 -11.06
C CYS A 194 5.24 3.48 -11.38
N PHE A 195 4.89 2.35 -10.75
CA PHE A 195 3.52 1.92 -10.64
C PHE A 195 2.75 3.06 -9.98
N TYR A 196 1.56 3.40 -10.46
CA TYR A 196 0.81 4.52 -9.88
C TYR A 196 1.45 5.90 -10.05
N ARG A 197 2.37 6.12 -11.01
CA ARG A 197 2.94 7.46 -11.23
C ARG A 197 1.87 8.55 -11.29
N THR A 198 0.76 8.32 -11.99
CA THR A 198 -0.39 9.24 -12.05
C THR A 198 -0.94 9.61 -10.68
N PHE A 199 -0.95 8.68 -9.72
CA PHE A 199 -1.41 8.89 -8.34
C PHE A 199 -0.36 9.58 -7.45
N LEU A 200 0.92 9.60 -7.86
CA LEU A 200 2.03 10.15 -7.07
C LEU A 200 2.30 11.65 -7.36
N VAL A 201 1.89 12.18 -8.52
CA VAL A 201 2.22 13.57 -8.95
C VAL A 201 1.13 14.62 -8.68
N SER A 202 0.03 14.23 -8.03
CA SER A 202 -1.10 15.10 -7.67
C SER A 202 -0.82 16.02 -6.48
#